data_AF-A0A164AEZ5-F1
#
_entry.id   AF-A0A164AEZ5-F1
#
_cell.length_a   1.000
_cell.length_b   1.000
_cell.length_c   1.000
_cell.angle_alpha   90.00
_cell.angle_beta   90.00
_cell.angle_gamma   90.00
#
_symmetry.space_group_name_H-M   'P 1'
#
loop_
_entity.id
_entity.type
_entity.pdbx_description
1 polymer ?
#
loop_
_entity_poly.entity_id
_entity_poly.type
_entity_poly.pdbx_seq_one_letter_code
_entity_poly.pdbx_strand_id
1 'polypeptide(L)'
;MNSLRQKEGNSVHWVRFDVSNPTAAKQSATRAEKLGLSQFFKSNRSQTSLVSIFNPETGAAVNTFRAQTKIDPYLRAIKTTRAMLNR
;
A
#
# COMPACT_ATOMS: atom_id res chain seq x y z
N MET A 1 20.60 1.83 -9.30
CA MET A 1 19.14 1.54 -9.39
C MET A 1 18.43 2.29 -8.27
N ASN A 2 17.41 3.10 -8.59
CA ASN A 2 16.67 3.86 -7.56
C ASN A 2 15.41 3.09 -7.17
N SER A 3 15.22 2.85 -5.88
CA SER A 3 14.01 2.26 -5.30
C SER A 3 12.78 3.16 -5.48
N LEU A 4 11.59 2.58 -5.32
CA LEU A 4 10.32 3.34 -5.37
C LEU A 4 10.30 4.45 -4.32
N ARG A 5 10.83 4.19 -3.12
CA ARG A 5 10.93 5.18 -2.05
C ARG A 5 11.90 6.32 -2.37
N GLN A 6 12.99 6.04 -3.08
CA GLN A 6 13.91 7.10 -3.54
C GLN A 6 13.29 7.97 -4.64
N LYS A 7 12.44 7.40 -5.52
CA LYS A 7 11.78 8.16 -6.59
C LYS A 7 10.62 9.02 -6.08
N GLU A 8 9.80 8.49 -5.17
CA GLU A 8 8.59 9.17 -4.71
C GLU A 8 8.81 9.95 -3.40
N GLY A 9 9.77 9.56 -2.57
CA GLY A 9 10.07 10.25 -1.31
C GLY A 9 8.82 10.42 -0.44
N ASN A 10 8.54 11.67 -0.06
CA ASN A 10 7.41 12.06 0.79
C ASN A 10 6.14 12.42 0.00
N SER A 11 6.15 12.30 -1.33
CA SER A 11 4.98 12.59 -2.17
C SER A 11 3.90 11.49 -2.13
N VAL A 12 4.14 10.42 -1.36
CA VAL A 12 3.20 9.34 -1.05
C VAL A 12 3.32 8.98 0.43
N HIS A 13 2.22 8.55 1.04
CA HIS A 13 2.24 8.05 2.41
C HIS A 13 2.56 6.55 2.44
N TRP A 14 3.59 6.16 3.19
CA TRP A 14 4.06 4.79 3.25
C TRP A 14 3.48 4.05 4.45
N VAL A 15 2.68 3.02 4.17
CA VAL A 15 2.13 2.12 5.19
C VAL A 15 2.68 0.73 4.97
N ARG A 16 3.28 0.16 6.03
CA ARG A 16 3.71 -1.24 6.07
C ARG A 16 2.90 -1.97 7.13
N PHE A 17 2.33 -3.10 6.73
CA PHE A 17 1.78 -4.08 7.64
C PHE A 17 2.76 -5.24 7.74
N ASP A 18 3.30 -5.45 8.93
CA ASP A 18 4.18 -6.57 9.23
C ASP A 18 3.35 -7.74 9.77
N VAL A 19 3.49 -8.89 9.11
CA VAL A 19 2.80 -10.14 9.43
C VAL A 19 3.79 -11.28 9.71
N SER A 20 5.06 -10.94 9.96
CA SER A 20 6.13 -11.92 10.21
C SER A 20 5.94 -12.76 11.47
N ASN A 21 5.20 -12.25 12.46
CA ASN A 21 4.89 -12.97 13.69
C ASN A 21 3.55 -12.48 14.29
N PRO A 22 2.95 -13.21 15.26
CA PRO A 22 1.65 -12.86 15.83
C PRO A 22 1.59 -11.48 16.47
N THR A 23 2.66 -11.05 17.16
CA THR A 23 2.72 -9.74 17.82
C THR A 23 2.74 -8.60 16.79
N ALA A 24 3.59 -8.71 15.77
CA ALA A 24 3.64 -7.74 14.67
C ALA A 24 2.32 -7.68 13.88
N ALA A 25 1.71 -8.85 13.64
CA ALA A 25 0.41 -8.93 12.98
C ALA A 25 -0.69 -8.23 13.79
N LYS A 26 -0.70 -8.35 15.11
CA LYS A 26 -1.65 -7.66 16.00
C LYS A 26 -1.46 -6.13 15.95
N GLN A 27 -0.21 -5.65 16.01
CA GLN A 27 0.09 -4.22 15.87
C GLN A 27 -0.33 -3.68 14.51
N SER A 28 -0.07 -4.44 13.44
CA SER A 28 -0.51 -4.10 12.09
C SER A 28 -2.02 -4.07 11.94
N ALA A 29 -2.75 -4.98 12.61
CA ALA A 29 -4.20 -4.96 12.65
C ALA A 29 -4.74 -3.68 13.30
N THR A 30 -4.22 -3.28 14.46
CA THR A 30 -4.59 -2.02 15.12
C THR A 30 -4.24 -0.80 14.26
N ARG A 31 -3.11 -0.82 13.56
CA ARG A 31 -2.76 0.25 12.61
C ARG A 31 -3.73 0.30 11.43
N ALA A 32 -4.11 -0.85 10.87
CA ALA A 32 -5.06 -0.92 9.78
C ALA A 32 -6.42 -0.36 10.19
N GLU A 33 -6.87 -0.63 11.41
CA GLU A 33 -8.11 -0.08 11.98
C GLU A 33 -8.10 1.44 12.04
N LYS A 34 -7.03 2.04 12.58
CA LYS A 34 -6.87 3.50 12.63
C LYS A 34 -6.87 4.17 11.25
N LEU A 35 -6.55 3.42 10.20
CA LEU A 35 -6.50 3.90 8.82
C LEU A 35 -7.76 3.54 8.01
N GLY A 36 -8.77 2.89 8.62
CA GLY A 36 -9.94 2.39 7.89
C GLY A 36 -9.65 1.20 6.96
N LEU A 37 -8.47 0.58 7.09
CA LEU A 37 -7.97 -0.52 6.25
C LEU A 37 -8.18 -1.91 6.89
N SER A 38 -8.98 -2.02 7.95
CA SER A 38 -9.24 -3.29 8.67
C SER A 38 -9.61 -4.44 7.75
N GLN A 39 -10.56 -4.22 6.84
CA GLN A 39 -11.04 -5.27 5.93
C GLN A 39 -9.95 -5.69 4.95
N PHE A 40 -9.24 -4.71 4.37
CA PHE A 40 -8.12 -4.98 3.47
C PHE A 40 -7.03 -5.81 4.16
N PHE A 41 -6.64 -5.46 5.39
CA PHE A 41 -5.66 -6.21 6.15
C PHE A 41 -6.14 -7.64 6.43
N LYS A 42 -7.38 -7.82 6.92
CA LYS A 42 -7.94 -9.15 7.22
C LYS A 42 -7.95 -10.08 5.99
N SER A 43 -8.35 -9.56 4.83
CA SER A 43 -8.44 -10.34 3.59
C SER A 43 -7.08 -10.69 2.97
N ASN A 44 -6.02 -9.95 3.31
CA ASN A 44 -4.73 -10.05 2.61
C ASN A 44 -3.54 -10.39 3.51
N ARG A 45 -3.67 -10.44 4.84
CA ARG A 45 -2.56 -10.66 5.79
C ARG A 45 -1.76 -11.95 5.59
N SER A 46 -2.29 -12.94 4.87
CA SER A 46 -1.57 -14.17 4.52
C SER A 46 -0.66 -14.02 3.29
N GLN A 47 -0.70 -12.88 2.60
CA GLN A 47 -0.01 -12.64 1.34
C GLN A 47 1.17 -11.68 1.56
N THR A 48 2.36 -12.23 1.79
CA THR A 48 3.54 -11.49 2.27
C THR A 48 4.16 -10.55 1.24
N SER A 49 3.94 -10.78 -0.05
CA SER A 49 4.47 -9.94 -1.15
C SER A 49 3.38 -9.09 -1.82
N LEU A 50 2.37 -8.68 -1.05
CA LEU A 50 1.28 -7.84 -1.53
C LEU A 50 1.58 -6.36 -1.30
N VAL A 51 1.37 -5.56 -2.34
CA VAL A 51 1.46 -4.10 -2.28
C VAL A 51 0.22 -3.52 -2.94
N SER A 52 -0.47 -2.60 -2.27
CA SER A 52 -1.64 -1.92 -2.84
C SER A 52 -1.47 -0.41 -2.76
N ILE A 53 -1.93 0.29 -3.79
CA ILE A 53 -1.95 1.74 -3.90
C ILE A 53 -3.39 2.19 -3.72
N PHE A 54 -3.61 3.11 -2.79
CA PHE A 54 -4.92 3.63 -2.44
C PHE A 54 -5.08 5.08 -2.89
N ASN A 55 -6.29 5.43 -3.32
CA ASN A 55 -6.71 6.82 -3.39
C ASN A 55 -7.10 7.28 -1.96
N PRO A 56 -6.42 8.29 -1.39
CA PRO A 56 -6.69 8.75 -0.03
C PRO A 56 -8.05 9.46 0.13
N GLU A 57 -8.60 10.08 -0.92
CA GLU A 57 -9.90 10.78 -0.84
C GLU A 57 -11.08 9.82 -0.79
N THR A 58 -10.99 8.71 -1.52
CA THR A 58 -12.08 7.73 -1.62
C THR A 58 -11.86 6.50 -0.73
N GLY A 59 -10.65 6.32 -0.22
CA GLY A 59 -10.24 5.10 0.50
C GLY A 59 -10.19 3.85 -0.38
N ALA A 60 -10.35 3.98 -1.70
CA ALA A 60 -10.41 2.86 -2.62
C ALA A 60 -9.00 2.43 -3.08
N ALA A 61 -8.78 1.11 -3.19
CA ALA A 61 -7.58 0.57 -3.82
C ALA A 61 -7.63 0.84 -5.34
N VAL A 62 -6.64 1.56 -5.86
CA VAL A 62 -6.49 1.83 -7.30
C VAL A 62 -5.81 0.66 -7.99
N ASN A 63 -4.79 0.07 -7.36
CA ASN A 63 -4.15 -1.13 -7.89
C ASN A 63 -3.54 -1.98 -6.79
N THR A 64 -3.55 -3.30 -6.97
CA THR A 64 -2.96 -4.26 -6.03
C THR A 64 -2.06 -5.23 -6.77
N PHE A 65 -0.82 -5.33 -6.32
CA PHE A 65 0.24 -6.15 -6.90
C PHE A 65 0.59 -7.31 -5.98
N ARG A 66 0.91 -8.45 -6.58
CA ARG A 66 1.39 -9.64 -5.88
C ARG A 66 2.73 -10.03 -6.46
N ALA A 67 3.75 -10.10 -5.61
CA ALA A 67 5.12 -10.49 -5.97
C ALA A 67 5.67 -9.74 -7.20
N GLN A 68 5.26 -8.48 -7.40
CA GLN A 68 5.73 -7.66 -8.51
C GLN A 68 7.16 -7.19 -8.25
N THR A 69 8.07 -7.49 -9.17
CA THR A 69 9.50 -7.23 -9.01
C THR A 69 9.96 -5.96 -9.73
N LYS A 70 9.19 -5.48 -10.71
CA LYS A 70 9.51 -4.27 -11.49
C LYS A 70 8.95 -3.02 -10.83
N ILE A 71 9.68 -1.92 -10.95
CA ILE A 71 9.29 -0.62 -10.37
C ILE A 71 8.21 0.10 -11.20
N ASP A 72 8.23 -0.05 -12.52
CA ASP A 72 7.39 0.73 -13.44
C ASP A 72 5.87 0.57 -13.21
N PRO A 73 5.34 -0.63 -12.90
CA PRO A 73 3.92 -0.79 -12.58
C PRO A 73 3.48 0.04 -11.37
N TYR A 74 4.34 0.16 -10.35
CA TYR A 74 4.06 1.01 -9.19
C TYR A 74 4.03 2.49 -9.56
N LEU A 75 5.04 2.97 -10.31
CA LEU A 75 5.10 4.36 -10.76
C LEU A 75 3.88 4.74 -11.61
N ARG A 76 3.45 3.83 -12.51
CA ARG A 76 2.25 4.04 -13.32
C ARG A 76 1.00 4.16 -12.47
N ALA A 77 0.82 3.27 -11.50
CA ALA A 77 -0.34 3.32 -10.61
C ALA A 77 -0.34 4.57 -9.73
N ILE A 78 0.80 5.00 -9.19
CA ILE A 78 0.92 6.26 -8.44
C ILE A 78 0.55 7.47 -9.33
N LYS A 79 1.06 7.52 -10.56
CA LYS A 79 0.71 8.57 -11.54
C LYS A 79 -0.81 8.58 -11.81
N THR A 80 -1.42 7.42 -12.03
CA THR A 80 -2.87 7.29 -12.22
C THR A 80 -3.64 7.79 -11.00
N THR A 81 -3.24 7.40 -9.79
CA THR A 81 -3.89 7.87 -8.55
C THR A 81 -3.79 9.39 -8.41
N ARG A 82 -2.64 10.00 -8.71
CA ARG A 82 -2.49 11.47 -8.70
C ARG A 82 -3.42 12.17 -9.68
N ALA A 83 -3.57 11.63 -10.88
CA ALA A 83 -4.50 12.18 -11.87
C ALA A 83 -5.96 12.11 -11.41
N MET A 84 -6.31 11.18 -10.51
CA MET A 84 -7.64 11.13 -9.90
C MET A 84 -7.86 12.16 -8.78
N LEU A 85 -6.78 12.64 -8.14
CA LEU A 85 -6.81 13.64 -7.07
C LEU A 85 -6.83 15.07 -7.59
N ASN A 86 -6.06 15.35 -8.65
CA ASN A 86 -5.98 16.67 -9.29
C ASN A 86 -7.17 16.92 -10.24
N ARG A 87 -8.38 16.50 -9.85
CA ARG A 87 -9.60 16.78 -10.60
C ARG A 87 -9.90 18.28 -10.63
#